data_AF-A0A327WPE5-F1
#
_entry.id   AF-A0A327WPE5-F1
#
_cell.length_a   1.000
_cell.length_b   1.000
_cell.length_c   1.000
_cell.angle_alpha   90.00
_cell.angle_beta   90.00
_cell.angle_gamma   90.00
#
_symmetry.space_group_name_H-M   'P 1'
#
loop_
_entity.id
_entity.type
_entity.pdbx_description
1 polymer ?
#
loop_
_entity_poly.entity_id
_entity_poly.type
_entity_poly.pdbx_seq_one_letter_code
_entity_poly.pdbx_strand_id
1 'polypeptide(L)'
;MRNEILNSFNRDVMGAYCDFVECLQTNEVGDGKLLAAGKKVAGELFHFREMMPKPYNDFYYLKNLCLEYAIVGDVFNVLKHHEIEAKRFLPSKDPKPKHEKWIPTLRYRTQVRELLINNKYIDSQGEYSSDDKDVALLSDRIPNKSLNYNVWRTMNFWESVFKKLGWISGERQFINYSVEGFVSRENARVISFKASTDFSTEVEVVTQRYNPMLGTLNLVPKEERVLDRIKLTYNEDGALWIDPGQEGLEVRLVEKETGRIILPDKSLGDMHNPHTDEKK
;
A
#
# COMPACT_ATOMS: atom_id res chain seq x y z
N MET A 1 10.02 -9.50 32.99
CA MET A 1 9.95 -8.23 32.21
C MET A 1 10.73 -8.26 30.88
N ARG A 2 12.08 -8.18 30.83
CA ARG A 2 12.82 -8.15 29.52
C ARG A 2 12.42 -9.28 28.58
N ASN A 3 12.51 -10.53 29.06
CA ASN A 3 12.22 -11.70 28.22
C ASN A 3 10.75 -11.74 27.78
N GLU A 4 9.82 -11.29 28.63
CA GLU A 4 8.39 -11.21 28.28
C GLU A 4 8.17 -10.21 27.14
N ILE A 5 8.79 -9.04 27.20
CA ILE A 5 8.69 -8.00 26.16
C ILE A 5 9.27 -8.52 24.83
N LEU A 6 10.46 -9.12 24.87
CA LEU A 6 11.08 -9.71 23.66
C LEU A 6 10.25 -10.86 23.09
N ASN A 7 9.69 -11.71 23.95
CA ASN A 7 8.84 -12.82 23.53
C ASN A 7 7.55 -12.31 22.88
N SER A 8 6.91 -11.29 23.44
CA SER A 8 5.72 -10.68 22.82
C SER A 8 6.06 -9.94 21.52
N PHE A 9 7.21 -9.25 21.43
CA PHE A 9 7.66 -8.70 20.14
C PHE A 9 7.81 -9.80 19.08
N ASN A 10 8.47 -10.92 19.43
CA ASN A 10 8.70 -12.03 18.52
C ASN A 10 7.43 -12.80 18.15
N ARG A 11 6.43 -12.84 19.03
CA ARG A 11 5.17 -13.53 18.75
C ARG A 11 4.21 -12.64 17.98
N ASP A 12 3.99 -11.43 18.48
CA ASP A 12 2.87 -10.58 18.05
C ASP A 12 3.32 -9.67 16.90
N VAL A 13 4.38 -8.89 17.09
CA VAL A 13 4.88 -7.94 16.08
C VAL A 13 5.52 -8.68 14.90
N MET A 14 6.46 -9.59 15.17
CA MET A 14 7.13 -10.36 14.11
C MET A 14 6.15 -11.27 13.36
N GLY A 15 5.18 -11.88 14.04
CA GLY A 15 4.14 -12.67 13.41
C GLY A 15 3.33 -11.84 12.41
N ALA A 16 2.81 -10.69 12.84
CA ALA A 16 2.07 -9.79 11.95
C ALA A 16 2.94 -9.22 10.81
N TYR A 17 4.23 -8.97 11.06
CA TYR A 17 5.18 -8.55 10.03
C TYR A 17 5.39 -9.64 8.97
N CYS A 18 5.59 -10.90 9.38
CA CYS A 18 5.71 -12.02 8.45
C CYS A 18 4.44 -12.20 7.61
N ASP A 19 3.26 -12.15 8.21
CA ASP A 19 1.97 -12.22 7.48
C ASP A 19 1.86 -11.12 6.42
N PHE A 20 2.28 -9.89 6.76
CA PHE A 20 2.25 -8.76 5.84
C PHE A 20 3.26 -8.91 4.70
N VAL A 21 4.48 -9.36 5.00
CA VAL A 21 5.50 -9.67 3.98
C VAL A 21 5.05 -10.78 3.04
N GLU A 22 4.48 -11.86 3.58
CA GLU A 22 3.94 -12.95 2.78
C GLU A 22 2.85 -12.43 1.83
N CYS A 23 1.95 -11.58 2.34
CA CYS A 23 0.94 -10.92 1.51
C CYS A 23 1.57 -10.07 0.39
N LEU A 24 2.66 -9.33 0.62
CA LEU A 24 3.35 -8.55 -0.42
C LEU A 24 3.97 -9.44 -1.52
N GLN A 25 4.40 -10.65 -1.14
CA GLN A 25 5.09 -11.58 -2.03
C GLN A 25 4.14 -12.43 -2.89
N THR A 26 2.87 -12.57 -2.51
CA THR A 26 1.91 -13.33 -3.33
C THR A 26 1.67 -12.67 -4.69
N ASN A 27 1.35 -13.45 -5.71
CA ASN A 27 0.95 -12.96 -7.04
C ASN A 27 -0.56 -12.63 -7.12
N GLU A 28 -1.13 -12.15 -6.02
CA GLU A 28 -2.57 -11.85 -5.91
C GLU A 28 -2.79 -10.49 -5.23
N VAL A 29 -3.55 -9.58 -5.85
CA VAL A 29 -3.96 -8.30 -5.26
C VAL A 29 -5.48 -8.24 -5.18
N GLY A 30 -6.03 -7.54 -4.19
CA GLY A 30 -7.48 -7.41 -4.02
C GLY A 30 -8.04 -8.19 -2.83
N ASP A 31 -9.36 -8.23 -2.72
CA ASP A 31 -10.13 -8.66 -1.54
C ASP A 31 -9.73 -7.96 -0.21
N GLY A 32 -8.93 -6.90 -0.28
CA GLY A 32 -8.40 -6.17 0.86
C GLY A 32 -7.46 -6.98 1.76
N LYS A 33 -6.92 -8.11 1.28
CA LYS A 33 -6.03 -8.98 2.09
C LYS A 33 -4.75 -8.24 2.50
N LEU A 34 -4.11 -7.55 1.57
CA LEU A 34 -2.89 -6.79 1.85
C LEU A 34 -3.17 -5.63 2.81
N LEU A 35 -4.28 -4.91 2.62
CA LEU A 35 -4.71 -3.86 3.54
C LEU A 35 -5.02 -4.39 4.95
N ALA A 36 -5.63 -5.57 5.06
CA ALA A 36 -5.92 -6.19 6.35
C ALA A 36 -4.63 -6.61 7.07
N ALA A 37 -3.69 -7.22 6.37
CA ALA A 37 -2.37 -7.55 6.91
C ALA A 37 -1.59 -6.28 7.31
N GLY A 38 -1.63 -5.24 6.47
CA GLY A 38 -1.04 -3.93 6.74
C GLY A 38 -1.62 -3.27 7.99
N LYS A 39 -2.95 -3.31 8.17
CA LYS A 39 -3.63 -2.85 9.38
C LYS A 39 -3.16 -3.61 10.62
N LYS A 40 -3.04 -4.95 10.52
CA LYS A 40 -2.64 -5.82 11.62
C LYS A 40 -1.22 -5.48 12.07
N VAL A 41 -0.24 -5.51 11.18
CA VAL A 41 1.16 -5.18 11.53
C VAL A 41 1.29 -3.75 12.07
N ALA A 42 0.54 -2.80 11.50
CA ALA A 42 0.55 -1.43 11.99
C ALA A 42 -0.01 -1.31 13.42
N GLY A 43 -1.07 -2.06 13.73
CA GLY A 43 -1.64 -2.12 15.07
C GLY A 43 -0.68 -2.72 16.09
N GLU A 44 -0.06 -3.86 15.78
CA GLU A 44 0.90 -4.52 16.67
C GLU A 44 2.11 -3.61 16.94
N LEU A 45 2.69 -3.01 15.89
CA LEU A 45 3.78 -2.06 16.02
C LEU A 45 3.40 -0.85 16.87
N PHE A 46 2.21 -0.28 16.65
CA PHE A 46 1.74 0.88 17.40
C PHE A 46 1.56 0.53 18.87
N HIS A 47 0.84 -0.54 19.20
CA HIS A 47 0.53 -0.91 20.58
C HIS A 47 1.72 -1.48 21.36
N PHE A 48 2.73 -2.03 20.68
CA PHE A 48 3.92 -2.60 21.33
C PHE A 48 4.61 -1.63 22.30
N ARG A 49 4.56 -0.30 22.06
CA ARG A 49 5.10 0.71 22.99
C ARG A 49 4.60 0.53 24.42
N GLU A 50 3.37 0.06 24.62
CA GLU A 50 2.70 0.01 25.91
C GLU A 50 3.39 -0.95 26.88
N MET A 51 4.13 -1.93 26.36
CA MET A 51 4.93 -2.86 27.16
C MET A 51 6.36 -2.37 27.44
N MET A 52 6.79 -1.30 26.78
CA MET A 52 8.16 -0.82 26.91
C MET A 52 8.37 -0.01 28.21
N PRO A 53 9.58 -0.05 28.81
CA PRO A 53 9.90 0.86 29.90
C PRO A 53 9.93 2.30 29.42
N LYS A 54 9.66 3.25 30.33
CA LYS A 54 9.89 4.68 30.06
C LYS A 54 11.35 4.91 29.64
N PRO A 55 11.61 5.84 28.69
CA PRO A 55 10.64 6.70 28.01
C PRO A 55 9.97 6.06 26.78
N TYR A 56 10.30 4.81 26.43
CA TYR A 56 9.88 4.17 25.18
C TYR A 56 8.40 3.76 25.14
N ASN A 57 7.63 3.92 26.22
CA ASN A 57 6.17 3.79 26.19
C ASN A 57 5.43 5.09 25.85
N ASP A 58 6.14 6.22 25.79
CA ASP A 58 5.54 7.51 25.45
C ASP A 58 5.52 7.71 23.94
N PHE A 59 4.31 7.92 23.38
CA PHE A 59 4.12 8.11 21.95
C PHE A 59 4.89 9.31 21.39
N TYR A 60 4.91 10.44 22.10
CA TYR A 60 5.55 11.66 21.62
C TYR A 60 7.07 11.52 21.61
N TYR A 61 7.62 10.84 22.62
CA TYR A 61 9.02 10.49 22.66
C TYR A 61 9.41 9.61 21.45
N LEU A 62 8.63 8.55 21.17
CA LEU A 62 8.90 7.67 20.03
C LEU A 62 8.78 8.39 18.69
N LYS A 63 7.73 9.20 18.49
CA LYS A 63 7.53 10.01 17.28
C LYS A 63 8.74 10.88 16.96
N ASN A 64 9.33 11.51 17.99
CA ASN A 64 10.49 12.38 17.81
C ASN A 64 11.76 11.59 17.44
N LEU A 65 11.81 10.30 17.73
CA LEU A 65 12.92 9.42 17.34
C LEU A 65 12.70 8.72 16.00
N CYS A 66 11.45 8.45 15.64
CA CYS A 66 11.05 7.72 14.45
C CYS A 66 9.70 8.27 13.95
N LEU A 67 9.74 9.06 12.87
CA LEU A 67 8.52 9.62 12.28
C LEU A 67 7.64 8.50 11.71
N GLU A 68 8.25 7.49 11.11
CA GLU A 68 7.57 6.33 10.52
C GLU A 68 6.72 5.58 11.56
N TYR A 69 7.16 5.53 12.82
CA TYR A 69 6.37 4.96 13.91
C TYR A 69 5.02 5.69 14.08
N ALA A 70 5.01 7.02 14.00
CA ALA A 70 3.79 7.80 14.07
C ALA A 70 2.89 7.60 12.83
N ILE A 71 3.50 7.47 11.64
CA ILE A 71 2.78 7.18 10.38
C ILE A 71 2.12 5.79 10.44
N VAL A 72 2.82 4.78 10.95
CA VAL A 72 2.26 3.44 11.17
C VAL A 72 1.09 3.49 12.17
N GLY A 73 1.22 4.27 13.24
CA GLY A 73 0.13 4.53 14.17
C GLY A 73 -1.08 5.20 13.51
N ASP A 74 -0.85 6.18 12.63
CA ASP A 74 -1.90 6.83 11.83
C ASP A 74 -2.64 5.82 10.95
N VAL A 75 -1.91 4.95 10.23
CA VAL A 75 -2.48 3.91 9.36
C VAL A 75 -3.42 3.00 10.14
N PHE A 76 -2.98 2.45 11.27
CA PHE A 76 -3.83 1.61 12.11
C PHE A 76 -5.10 2.35 12.53
N ASN A 77 -4.96 3.60 13.01
CA ASN A 77 -6.08 4.37 13.53
C ASN A 77 -7.07 4.76 12.43
N VAL A 78 -6.64 5.18 11.22
CA VAL A 78 -7.58 5.52 10.13
C VAL A 78 -8.27 4.28 9.60
N LEU A 79 -7.59 3.13 9.52
CA LEU A 79 -8.20 1.87 9.08
C LEU A 79 -9.12 1.25 10.13
N LYS A 80 -8.96 1.62 11.41
CA LYS A 80 -9.84 1.19 12.52
C LYS A 80 -11.04 2.11 12.70
N HIS A 81 -10.84 3.42 12.60
CA HIS A 81 -11.84 4.42 12.97
C HIS A 81 -12.43 5.18 11.79
N HIS A 82 -11.98 4.90 10.56
CA HIS A 82 -12.34 5.58 9.30
C HIS A 82 -11.86 7.03 9.20
N GLU A 83 -11.89 7.76 10.31
CA GLU A 83 -11.41 9.13 10.43
C GLU A 83 -10.73 9.36 11.79
N ILE A 84 -9.68 10.17 11.78
CA ILE A 84 -8.99 10.65 12.97
C ILE A 84 -9.05 12.17 13.02
N GLU A 85 -9.80 12.71 13.98
CA GLU A 85 -9.76 14.13 14.29
C GLU A 85 -8.57 14.47 15.19
N ALA A 86 -7.94 15.63 14.91
CA ALA A 86 -6.87 16.18 15.74
C ALA A 86 -7.27 16.49 17.20
N LYS A 87 -8.54 16.37 17.57
CA LYS A 87 -9.05 16.54 18.95
C LYS A 87 -9.05 15.25 19.77
N ARG A 88 -9.03 14.07 19.14
CA ARG A 88 -9.15 12.77 19.84
C ARG A 88 -7.91 12.35 20.64
N PHE A 89 -6.79 13.04 20.45
CA PHE A 89 -5.51 12.79 21.15
C PHE A 89 -5.12 13.92 22.11
N LEU A 90 -6.11 14.64 22.65
CA LEU A 90 -5.85 15.52 23.78
C LEU A 90 -5.52 14.68 25.02
N PRO A 91 -4.49 15.05 25.79
CA PRO A 91 -4.21 14.36 27.05
C PRO A 91 -5.44 14.43 27.96
N SER A 92 -5.58 13.40 28.79
CA SER A 92 -6.27 13.40 30.09
C SER A 92 -6.28 14.77 30.77
N LYS A 93 -7.26 15.01 31.66
CA LYS A 93 -7.56 16.22 32.45
C LYS A 93 -6.41 16.84 33.30
N ASP A 94 -5.16 16.62 32.94
CA ASP A 94 -3.98 17.24 33.54
C ASP A 94 -3.70 18.60 32.87
N PRO A 95 -3.67 19.71 33.63
CA PRO A 95 -3.57 21.07 33.10
C PRO A 95 -2.15 21.51 32.71
N LYS A 96 -1.21 20.58 32.46
CA LYS A 96 0.15 20.93 32.04
C LYS A 96 0.24 20.94 30.51
N PRO A 97 0.53 22.09 29.86
CA PRO A 97 0.73 22.14 28.42
C PRO A 97 2.13 21.59 28.14
N LYS A 98 2.24 20.34 27.67
CA LYS A 98 3.56 19.78 27.34
C LYS A 98 3.68 19.03 26.02
N HIS A 99 2.58 18.81 25.32
CA HIS A 99 2.64 18.16 24.01
C HIS A 99 1.94 19.06 23.00
N GLU A 100 2.70 19.56 22.02
CA GLU A 100 2.15 20.19 20.84
C GLU A 100 1.00 19.34 20.32
N LYS A 101 -0.11 20.00 19.97
CA LYS A 101 -1.30 19.33 19.44
C LYS A 101 -0.86 18.48 18.25
N TRP A 102 -0.79 17.17 18.43
CA TRP A 102 -0.39 16.28 17.35
C TRP A 102 -1.47 16.32 16.28
N ILE A 103 -1.03 16.62 15.05
CA ILE A 103 -1.88 16.61 13.89
C ILE A 103 -1.56 15.30 13.15
N PRO A 104 -2.52 14.37 13.04
CA PRO A 104 -2.35 13.15 12.26
C PRO A 104 -1.82 13.45 10.85
N THR A 105 -0.90 12.62 10.40
CA THR A 105 -0.34 12.68 9.04
C THR A 105 -1.33 12.11 8.03
N LEU A 106 -2.10 11.09 8.45
CA LEU A 106 -3.28 10.56 7.77
C LEU A 106 -4.49 10.85 8.64
N ARG A 107 -5.56 11.36 8.04
CA ARG A 107 -6.82 11.69 8.72
C ARG A 107 -7.95 10.80 8.29
N TYR A 108 -7.96 10.34 7.04
CA TYR A 108 -9.07 9.58 6.46
C TYR A 108 -8.59 8.22 5.97
N ARG A 109 -9.46 7.21 6.09
CA ARG A 109 -9.24 5.88 5.52
C ARG A 109 -8.94 5.93 4.02
N THR A 110 -9.56 6.85 3.28
CA THR A 110 -9.37 7.02 1.83
C THR A 110 -7.93 7.40 1.43
N GLN A 111 -7.11 7.81 2.40
CA GLN A 111 -5.69 8.08 2.21
C GLN A 111 -4.82 6.82 2.34
N VAL A 112 -5.39 5.65 2.64
CA VAL A 112 -4.66 4.38 2.71
C VAL A 112 -5.29 3.44 1.68
N ARG A 113 -4.56 3.15 0.61
CA ARG A 113 -5.09 2.41 -0.54
C ARG A 113 -4.16 1.27 -0.92
N GLU A 114 -4.73 0.14 -1.28
CA GLU A 114 -3.97 -0.91 -1.97
C GLU A 114 -3.59 -0.41 -3.37
N LEU A 115 -2.37 -0.70 -3.80
CA LEU A 115 -1.81 -0.26 -5.06
C LEU A 115 -1.30 -1.48 -5.83
N LEU A 116 -1.70 -1.59 -7.09
CA LEU A 116 -1.06 -2.45 -8.08
C LEU A 116 -0.14 -1.58 -8.93
N ILE A 117 1.12 -1.98 -9.08
CA ILE A 117 2.16 -1.23 -9.77
C ILE A 117 2.59 -2.06 -10.96
N ASN A 118 2.40 -1.56 -12.18
CA ASN A 118 2.94 -2.18 -13.38
C ASN A 118 4.18 -1.40 -13.83
N ASN A 119 5.34 -2.04 -13.76
CA ASN A 119 6.60 -1.47 -14.22
C ASN A 119 6.89 -1.96 -15.63
N LYS A 120 7.16 -1.06 -16.57
CA LYS A 120 7.59 -1.39 -17.93
C LYS A 120 9.10 -1.18 -18.06
N TYR A 121 9.75 -2.16 -18.67
CA TYR A 121 11.20 -2.20 -18.89
C TYR A 121 11.49 -2.45 -20.37
N ILE A 122 12.69 -2.05 -20.81
CA ILE A 122 13.20 -2.31 -22.15
C ILE A 122 14.61 -2.88 -22.02
N ASP A 123 14.86 -4.03 -22.60
CA ASP A 123 16.19 -4.66 -22.69
C ASP A 123 16.56 -4.96 -24.15
N SER A 124 17.68 -5.66 -24.39
CA SER A 124 18.11 -6.04 -25.74
C SER A 124 17.16 -7.00 -26.47
N GLN A 125 16.23 -7.65 -25.76
CA GLN A 125 15.19 -8.55 -26.30
C GLN A 125 13.85 -7.83 -26.50
N GLY A 126 13.76 -6.54 -26.17
CA GLY A 126 12.57 -5.70 -26.35
C GLY A 126 11.90 -5.32 -25.03
N GLU A 127 10.63 -4.95 -25.10
CA GLU A 127 9.86 -4.54 -23.93
C GLU A 127 9.43 -5.73 -23.07
N TYR A 128 9.27 -5.50 -21.78
CA TYR A 128 8.60 -6.41 -20.83
C TYR A 128 8.02 -5.62 -19.67
N SER A 129 7.20 -6.28 -18.86
CA SER A 129 6.65 -5.69 -17.65
C SER A 129 6.82 -6.61 -16.45
N SER A 130 6.95 -6.00 -15.26
CA SER A 130 6.81 -6.70 -14.00
C SER A 130 5.81 -5.96 -13.12
N ASP A 131 4.90 -6.71 -12.53
CA ASP A 131 3.95 -6.20 -11.57
C ASP A 131 4.54 -6.18 -10.16
N ASP A 132 4.01 -5.29 -9.33
CA ASP A 132 4.27 -5.18 -7.91
C ASP A 132 3.01 -4.70 -7.20
N LYS A 133 2.98 -4.76 -5.88
CA LYS A 133 1.86 -4.23 -5.09
C LYS A 133 2.34 -3.72 -3.75
N ASP A 134 1.62 -2.72 -3.25
CA ASP A 134 1.91 -2.10 -1.97
C ASP A 134 0.62 -1.50 -1.38
N VAL A 135 0.73 -0.87 -0.21
CA VAL A 135 -0.28 0.02 0.34
C VAL A 135 0.24 1.45 0.29
N ALA A 136 -0.38 2.26 -0.56
CA ALA A 136 -0.08 3.67 -0.76
C ALA A 136 -0.69 4.55 0.35
N LEU A 137 0.09 5.51 0.82
CA LEU A 137 -0.26 6.51 1.82
C LEU A 137 -0.37 7.89 1.17
N LEU A 138 -1.59 8.35 0.94
CA LEU A 138 -1.91 9.56 0.20
C LEU A 138 -1.94 10.79 1.12
N SER A 139 -0.76 11.29 1.47
CA SER A 139 -0.60 12.55 2.20
C SER A 139 0.69 13.24 1.79
N ASP A 140 0.64 14.55 1.54
CA ASP A 140 1.83 15.34 1.20
C ASP A 140 2.75 15.57 2.40
N ARG A 141 2.30 15.18 3.60
CA ARG A 141 3.08 15.24 4.83
C ARG A 141 3.91 13.97 5.06
N ILE A 142 3.74 12.95 4.21
CA ILE A 142 4.45 11.67 4.31
C ILE A 142 5.58 11.70 3.28
N PRO A 143 6.85 11.61 3.73
CA PRO A 143 8.00 11.58 2.82
C PRO A 143 7.99 10.34 1.91
N ASN A 144 7.74 9.16 2.49
CA ASN A 144 7.65 7.91 1.74
C ASN A 144 6.24 7.34 1.81
N LYS A 145 5.57 7.30 0.67
CA LYS A 145 4.15 6.92 0.53
C LYS A 145 3.90 5.41 0.55
N SER A 146 4.93 4.57 0.78
CA SER A 146 4.81 3.11 0.90
C SER A 146 4.58 2.70 2.36
N LEU A 147 3.50 1.97 2.65
CA LEU A 147 3.32 1.36 3.99
C LEU A 147 4.44 0.37 4.30
N ASN A 148 4.85 -0.44 3.31
CA ASN A 148 5.94 -1.40 3.47
C ASN A 148 7.22 -0.73 3.98
N TYR A 149 7.61 0.39 3.36
CA TYR A 149 8.75 1.19 3.83
C TYR A 149 8.57 1.66 5.27
N ASN A 150 7.41 2.23 5.61
CA ASN A 150 7.15 2.76 6.96
C ASN A 150 7.15 1.64 8.03
N VAL A 151 6.61 0.46 7.71
CA VAL A 151 6.66 -0.74 8.56
C VAL A 151 8.11 -1.19 8.74
N TRP A 152 8.86 -1.36 7.65
CA TRP A 152 10.27 -1.75 7.67
C TRP A 152 11.13 -0.82 8.52
N ARG A 153 10.97 0.50 8.37
CA ARG A 153 11.67 1.51 9.19
C ARG A 153 11.31 1.37 10.67
N THR A 154 10.04 1.12 10.97
CA THR A 154 9.56 0.96 12.35
C THR A 154 10.09 -0.33 12.99
N MET A 155 10.19 -1.43 12.24
CA MET A 155 10.82 -2.68 12.70
C MET A 155 12.30 -2.46 13.06
N ASN A 156 13.06 -1.82 12.18
CA ASN A 156 14.47 -1.48 12.42
C ASN A 156 14.66 -0.52 13.60
N PHE A 157 13.73 0.42 13.78
CA PHE A 157 13.71 1.30 14.94
C PHE A 157 13.59 0.51 16.25
N TRP A 158 12.65 -0.43 16.36
CA TRP A 158 12.51 -1.25 17.56
C TRP A 158 13.74 -2.12 17.82
N GLU A 159 14.31 -2.72 16.78
CA GLU A 159 15.56 -3.49 16.91
C GLU A 159 16.71 -2.62 17.44
N SER A 160 16.82 -1.38 16.95
CA SER A 160 17.80 -0.41 17.44
C SER A 160 17.57 -0.02 18.90
N VAL A 161 16.30 0.12 19.32
CA VAL A 161 15.93 0.34 20.73
C VAL A 161 16.37 -0.85 21.58
N PHE A 162 16.10 -2.09 21.17
CA PHE A 162 16.52 -3.28 21.92
C PHE A 162 18.03 -3.39 22.07
N LYS A 163 18.80 -3.08 21.02
CA LYS A 163 20.27 -3.02 21.12
C LYS A 163 20.73 -1.94 22.09
N LYS A 164 20.17 -0.74 22.00
CA LYS A 164 20.51 0.38 22.89
C LYS A 164 20.23 0.05 24.37
N LEU A 165 19.21 -0.76 24.63
CA LEU A 165 18.88 -1.28 25.96
C LEU A 165 19.75 -2.48 26.40
N GLY A 166 20.64 -2.98 25.54
CA GLY A 166 21.47 -4.16 25.80
C GLY A 166 20.66 -5.46 25.82
N TRP A 167 19.49 -5.48 25.19
CA TRP A 167 18.58 -6.63 25.21
C TRP A 167 18.87 -7.67 24.13
N ILE A 168 19.55 -7.25 23.08
CA ILE A 168 20.05 -8.10 22.00
C ILE A 168 21.43 -7.61 21.58
N SER A 169 22.25 -8.51 21.03
CA SER A 169 23.60 -8.20 20.54
C SER A 169 23.75 -8.34 19.02
N GLY A 170 22.80 -8.97 18.35
CA GLY A 170 22.82 -9.23 16.90
C GLY A 170 21.98 -8.24 16.08
N GLU A 171 22.15 -8.34 14.76
CA GLU A 171 21.33 -7.64 13.78
C GLU A 171 20.39 -8.59 13.07
N ARG A 172 19.09 -8.42 13.30
CA ARG A 172 18.09 -8.93 12.35
C ARG A 172 18.07 -8.00 11.15
N GLN A 173 18.20 -8.59 9.97
CA GLN A 173 18.00 -7.86 8.71
C GLN A 173 16.53 -7.94 8.33
N PHE A 174 15.84 -6.81 8.46
CA PHE A 174 14.51 -6.66 7.87
C PHE A 174 14.69 -6.28 6.40
N ILE A 175 13.98 -6.98 5.51
CA ILE A 175 14.03 -6.72 4.07
C ILE A 175 12.98 -5.66 3.75
N ASN A 176 13.39 -4.61 3.07
CA ASN A 176 12.46 -3.69 2.44
C ASN A 176 12.09 -4.23 1.06
N TYR A 177 10.84 -4.67 0.91
CA TYR A 177 10.31 -5.14 -0.38
C TYR A 177 9.83 -3.99 -1.29
N SER A 178 10.37 -2.78 -1.13
CA SER A 178 9.99 -1.65 -1.97
C SER A 178 10.38 -1.92 -3.42
N VAL A 179 9.50 -1.49 -4.33
CA VAL A 179 9.53 -1.69 -5.79
C VAL A 179 10.66 -0.91 -6.50
N GLU A 180 11.59 -0.32 -5.74
CA GLU A 180 12.64 0.51 -6.30
C GLU A 180 13.79 -0.35 -6.81
N GLY A 181 13.89 -0.51 -8.14
CA GLY A 181 15.04 -1.16 -8.75
C GLY A 181 14.76 -1.73 -10.13
N PHE A 182 15.84 -2.20 -10.77
CA PHE A 182 15.75 -2.99 -11.99
C PHE A 182 15.33 -4.43 -11.64
N VAL A 183 14.31 -4.93 -12.31
CA VAL A 183 13.88 -6.34 -12.23
C VAL A 183 14.26 -7.00 -13.55
N SER A 184 15.01 -8.11 -13.52
CA SER A 184 15.34 -8.80 -14.78
C SER A 184 14.11 -9.47 -15.38
N ARG A 185 14.14 -9.72 -16.69
CA ARG A 185 13.04 -10.39 -17.42
C ARG A 185 12.66 -11.74 -16.80
N GLU A 186 13.63 -12.50 -16.30
CA GLU A 186 13.41 -13.81 -15.67
C GLU A 186 12.76 -13.71 -14.29
N ASN A 187 12.92 -12.56 -13.62
CA ASN A 187 12.34 -12.28 -12.30
C ASN A 187 11.08 -11.42 -12.39
N ALA A 188 10.65 -11.06 -13.61
CA ALA A 188 9.42 -10.33 -13.82
C ALA A 188 8.24 -11.17 -13.35
N ARG A 189 7.40 -10.58 -12.50
CA ARG A 189 6.21 -11.25 -11.97
C ARG A 189 4.95 -10.66 -12.58
N VAL A 190 3.91 -11.49 -12.65
CA VAL A 190 2.55 -11.08 -13.01
C VAL A 190 1.67 -11.26 -11.79
N ILE A 191 0.97 -10.19 -11.39
CA ILE A 191 0.07 -10.21 -10.25
C ILE A 191 -1.37 -10.29 -10.76
N SER A 192 -2.08 -11.33 -10.33
CA SER A 192 -3.50 -11.50 -10.62
C SER A 192 -4.34 -10.59 -9.71
N PHE A 193 -5.34 -9.93 -10.28
CA PHE A 193 -6.35 -9.21 -9.51
C PHE A 193 -7.48 -10.17 -9.11
N LYS A 194 -7.73 -10.29 -7.81
CA LYS A 194 -8.83 -11.06 -7.24
C LYS A 194 -9.89 -10.13 -6.68
N ALA A 195 -11.13 -10.46 -7.00
CA ALA A 195 -12.27 -9.86 -6.36
C ALA A 195 -13.40 -10.86 -6.22
N SER A 196 -14.25 -10.62 -5.22
CA SER A 196 -15.55 -11.28 -5.07
C SER A 196 -16.37 -11.14 -6.35
N THR A 197 -17.20 -12.14 -6.68
CA THR A 197 -18.24 -11.97 -7.70
C THR A 197 -19.17 -10.81 -7.33
N ASP A 198 -19.69 -10.09 -8.31
CA ASP A 198 -20.65 -8.98 -8.15
C ASP A 198 -20.13 -7.77 -7.37
N PHE A 199 -19.01 -7.21 -7.81
CA PHE A 199 -18.52 -5.94 -7.29
C PHE A 199 -18.25 -4.94 -8.42
N SER A 200 -18.44 -3.67 -8.08
CA SER A 200 -18.03 -2.52 -8.87
C SER A 200 -16.97 -1.77 -8.08
N THR A 201 -15.80 -1.55 -8.68
CA THR A 201 -14.77 -0.68 -8.08
C THR A 201 -14.39 0.43 -9.04
N GLU A 202 -14.06 1.60 -8.49
CA GLU A 202 -13.33 2.63 -9.22
C GLU A 202 -11.84 2.36 -9.06
N VAL A 203 -11.12 2.23 -10.18
CA VAL A 203 -9.66 2.19 -10.21
C VAL A 203 -9.16 3.53 -10.70
N GLU A 204 -8.25 4.13 -9.93
CA GLU A 204 -7.52 5.32 -10.34
C GLU A 204 -6.18 4.87 -10.94
N VAL A 205 -5.98 5.15 -12.22
CA VAL A 205 -4.71 4.87 -12.90
C VAL A 205 -3.83 6.11 -12.84
N VAL A 206 -2.57 5.94 -12.44
CA VAL A 206 -1.59 7.03 -12.41
C VAL A 206 -0.33 6.57 -13.11
N THR A 207 0.00 7.20 -14.24
CA THR A 207 1.25 6.96 -14.95
C THR A 207 2.38 7.78 -14.31
N GLN A 208 3.54 7.15 -14.13
CA GLN A 208 4.76 7.78 -13.66
C GLN A 208 5.93 7.37 -14.56
N ARG A 209 6.92 8.25 -14.71
CA ARG A 209 8.13 7.98 -15.48
C ARG A 209 9.34 8.00 -14.56
N TYR A 210 10.12 6.93 -14.58
CA TYR A 210 11.39 6.88 -13.88
C TYR A 210 12.40 7.82 -14.54
N ASN A 211 13.02 8.69 -13.75
CA ASN A 211 14.12 9.53 -14.17
C ASN A 211 15.44 8.89 -13.71
N PRO A 212 16.19 8.25 -14.62
CA PRO A 212 17.42 7.54 -14.25
C PRO A 212 18.55 8.47 -13.80
N MET A 213 18.52 9.75 -14.19
CA MET A 213 19.53 10.72 -13.74
C MET A 213 19.34 11.15 -12.30
N LEU A 214 18.10 11.23 -11.85
CA LEU A 214 17.76 11.65 -10.48
C LEU A 214 17.49 10.46 -9.55
N GLY A 215 17.37 9.25 -10.11
CA GLY A 215 16.95 8.07 -9.37
C GLY A 215 15.53 8.17 -8.82
N THR A 216 14.67 9.03 -9.40
CA THR A 216 13.34 9.36 -8.87
C THR A 216 12.23 9.06 -9.86
N LEU A 217 11.04 8.70 -9.35
CA LEU A 217 9.81 8.66 -10.15
C LEU A 217 9.27 10.08 -10.28
N ASN A 218 9.24 10.59 -11.50
CA ASN A 218 8.57 11.85 -11.81
C ASN A 218 7.16 11.53 -12.27
N LEU A 219 6.18 12.25 -11.71
CA LEU A 219 4.86 12.26 -12.30
C LEU A 219 5.01 12.81 -13.72
N VAL A 220 4.41 12.12 -14.70
CA VAL A 220 4.27 12.71 -16.04
C VAL A 220 3.52 14.04 -15.92
N PRO A 221 3.79 15.01 -16.82
CA PRO A 221 3.04 16.27 -16.89
C PRO A 221 1.54 16.00 -16.83
N LYS A 222 0.76 16.92 -16.23
CA LYS A 222 -0.68 16.70 -16.03
C LYS A 222 -1.40 16.42 -17.35
N GLU A 223 -0.90 16.97 -18.47
CA GLU A 223 -1.42 16.71 -19.82
C GLU A 223 -1.15 15.27 -20.31
N GLU A 224 -0.16 14.59 -19.75
CA GLU A 224 0.22 13.20 -20.05
C GLU A 224 -0.30 12.20 -18.99
N ARG A 225 -0.88 12.70 -17.89
CA ARG A 225 -1.53 11.85 -16.88
C ARG A 225 -2.89 11.43 -17.40
N VAL A 226 -3.01 10.17 -17.77
CA VAL A 226 -4.29 9.50 -17.91
C VAL A 226 -4.85 9.29 -16.50
N LEU A 227 -5.53 10.31 -15.96
CA LEU A 227 -6.29 10.21 -14.71
C LEU A 227 -7.69 9.70 -15.04
N ASP A 228 -7.76 8.42 -15.37
CA ASP A 228 -9.05 7.80 -15.65
C ASP A 228 -9.52 7.04 -14.42
N ARG A 229 -10.80 7.28 -14.08
CA ARG A 229 -11.53 6.45 -13.13
C ARG A 229 -12.21 5.37 -13.92
N ILE A 230 -11.62 4.19 -13.91
CA ILE A 230 -12.17 3.05 -14.61
C ILE A 230 -13.11 2.34 -13.65
N LYS A 231 -14.40 2.29 -13.99
CA LYS A 231 -15.35 1.42 -13.29
C LYS A 231 -15.16 0.00 -13.80
N LEU A 232 -14.63 -0.86 -12.93
CA LEU A 232 -14.51 -2.29 -13.21
C LEU A 232 -15.75 -2.99 -12.64
N THR A 233 -16.54 -3.61 -13.50
CA THR A 233 -17.66 -4.47 -13.09
C THR A 233 -17.31 -5.91 -13.43
N TYR A 234 -17.26 -6.78 -12.41
CA TYR A 234 -17.21 -8.23 -12.63
C TYR A 234 -18.62 -8.82 -12.52
N ASN A 235 -19.02 -9.57 -13.54
CA ASN A 235 -20.24 -10.38 -13.52
C ASN A 235 -19.95 -11.81 -13.05
N GLU A 236 -21.00 -12.58 -12.74
CA GLU A 236 -20.92 -13.97 -12.24
C GLU A 236 -20.05 -14.90 -13.13
N ASP A 237 -19.96 -14.60 -14.43
CA ASP A 237 -19.14 -15.35 -15.41
C ASP A 237 -17.63 -14.99 -15.36
N GLY A 238 -17.24 -14.01 -14.54
CA GLY A 238 -15.84 -13.59 -14.41
C GLY A 238 -15.33 -12.67 -15.52
N ALA A 239 -16.22 -12.14 -16.37
CA ALA A 239 -15.85 -11.17 -17.39
C ALA A 239 -15.68 -9.77 -16.77
N LEU A 240 -14.55 -9.14 -17.07
CA LEU A 240 -14.27 -7.76 -16.68
C LEU A 240 -14.92 -6.81 -17.69
N TRP A 241 -15.94 -6.09 -17.27
CA TRP A 241 -16.51 -4.99 -18.05
C TRP A 241 -15.87 -3.68 -17.64
N ILE A 242 -15.34 -2.97 -18.63
CA ILE A 242 -14.82 -1.62 -18.53
C ILE A 242 -15.79 -0.72 -19.30
N ASP A 243 -16.37 0.27 -18.63
CA ASP A 243 -17.25 1.25 -19.28
C ASP A 243 -16.41 2.09 -20.27
N PRO A 244 -16.59 1.96 -21.59
CA PRO A 244 -15.68 2.49 -22.61
C PRO A 244 -15.88 3.99 -22.89
N GLY A 245 -16.49 4.74 -21.99
CA GLY A 245 -16.85 6.15 -22.18
C GLY A 245 -15.69 7.15 -22.40
N GLN A 246 -14.45 6.70 -22.58
CA GLN A 246 -13.29 7.56 -22.83
C GLN A 246 -12.44 7.04 -23.99
N GLU A 247 -12.43 7.80 -25.10
CA GLU A 247 -11.56 7.56 -26.25
C GLU A 247 -10.07 7.67 -25.83
N GLY A 248 -9.24 6.70 -26.23
CA GLY A 248 -7.77 6.78 -26.10
C GLY A 248 -7.11 5.77 -25.15
N LEU A 249 -7.88 4.90 -24.51
CA LEU A 249 -7.36 3.88 -23.59
C LEU A 249 -7.11 2.52 -24.29
N GLU A 250 -5.86 2.06 -24.28
CA GLU A 250 -5.54 0.65 -24.56
C GLU A 250 -5.65 -0.13 -23.24
N VAL A 251 -6.84 -0.66 -22.93
CA VAL A 251 -7.01 -1.56 -21.78
C VAL A 251 -6.83 -3.00 -22.22
N ARG A 252 -5.99 -3.72 -21.49
CA ARG A 252 -5.63 -5.11 -21.75
C ARG A 252 -6.47 -6.01 -20.85
N LEU A 253 -7.40 -6.76 -21.44
CA LEU A 253 -8.16 -7.79 -20.72
C LEU A 253 -7.21 -8.93 -20.38
N VAL A 254 -7.28 -9.49 -19.17
CA VAL A 254 -6.45 -10.63 -18.77
C VAL A 254 -7.37 -11.84 -18.55
N GLU A 255 -7.14 -12.91 -19.29
CA GLU A 255 -7.87 -14.18 -19.18
C GLU A 255 -7.61 -14.81 -17.81
N LYS A 256 -8.68 -15.04 -17.03
CA LYS A 256 -8.63 -15.46 -15.62
C LYS A 256 -7.93 -16.81 -15.41
N GLU A 257 -8.00 -17.72 -16.38
CA GLU A 257 -7.42 -19.07 -16.26
C GLU A 257 -5.96 -19.15 -16.68
N THR A 258 -5.50 -18.26 -17.56
CA THR A 258 -4.18 -18.37 -18.20
C THR A 258 -3.26 -17.18 -17.92
N GLY A 259 -3.79 -16.08 -17.39
CA GLY A 259 -3.06 -14.82 -17.23
C GLY A 259 -2.72 -14.15 -18.57
N ARG A 260 -3.26 -14.63 -19.70
CA ARG A 260 -2.98 -14.06 -21.02
C ARG A 260 -3.69 -12.73 -21.20
N ILE A 261 -2.94 -11.76 -21.70
CA ILE A 261 -3.52 -10.51 -22.19
C ILE A 261 -4.30 -10.81 -23.47
N ILE A 262 -5.62 -10.73 -23.40
CA ILE A 262 -6.51 -10.69 -24.55
C ILE A 262 -6.46 -9.26 -25.09
N LEU A 263 -5.75 -9.08 -26.19
CA LEU A 263 -5.87 -7.86 -26.98
C LEU A 263 -7.23 -7.89 -27.66
N PRO A 264 -8.04 -6.80 -27.61
CA PRO A 264 -9.26 -6.75 -28.38
C PRO A 264 -8.93 -6.92 -29.86
N ASP A 265 -9.57 -7.89 -30.50
CA ASP A 265 -9.47 -8.09 -31.94
C ASP A 265 -10.03 -6.84 -32.61
N LYS A 266 -9.17 -6.10 -33.32
CA LYS A 266 -9.54 -4.87 -34.04
C LYS A 266 -10.55 -5.09 -35.16
N SER A 267 -10.95 -6.34 -35.42
CA SER A 267 -11.95 -6.71 -36.43
C SER A 267 -13.41 -6.64 -35.95
N LEU A 268 -13.68 -6.40 -34.65
CA LEU A 268 -15.05 -6.16 -34.14
C LEU A 268 -15.36 -4.65 -34.09
N GLY A 269 -15.12 -3.95 -35.19
CA GLY A 269 -15.83 -2.71 -35.47
C GLY A 269 -17.25 -3.07 -35.90
N ASP A 270 -18.25 -2.40 -35.31
CA ASP A 270 -19.68 -2.53 -35.59
C ASP A 270 -20.40 -3.71 -34.91
N MET A 271 -20.48 -3.67 -33.58
CA MET A 271 -21.65 -4.24 -32.88
C MET A 271 -22.56 -3.11 -32.42
N HIS A 272 -23.75 -3.09 -33.04
CA HIS A 272 -24.88 -2.22 -32.79
C HIS A 272 -25.13 -1.97 -31.29
N ASN A 273 -25.31 -0.70 -30.94
CA ASN A 273 -25.90 -0.26 -29.69
C ASN A 273 -27.40 -0.63 -29.67
N PRO A 274 -27.87 -1.58 -28.84
CA PRO A 274 -29.25 -2.06 -28.89
C PRO A 274 -30.25 -1.18 -28.12
N HIS A 275 -29.89 0.05 -27.76
CA HIS A 275 -30.72 0.92 -26.91
C HIS A 275 -31.16 2.25 -27.53
N THR A 276 -31.26 2.33 -28.85
CA THR A 276 -31.94 3.45 -29.52
C THR A 276 -32.97 2.94 -30.53
N ASP A 277 -34.13 2.56 -30.03
CA ASP A 277 -35.43 2.38 -30.71
C ASP A 277 -36.42 2.01 -29.60
N GLU A 278 -37.56 2.62 -29.30
CA GLU A 278 -38.37 3.75 -29.76
C GLU A 278 -39.16 4.18 -28.49
N LYS A 279 -39.78 5.36 -28.33
CA LYS A 279 -40.91 5.96 -29.06
C LYS A 279 -41.06 7.39 -28.52
N LYS A 280 -41.15 8.45 -29.34
CA LYS A 280 -42.37 8.93 -30.03
C LYS A 280 -43.63 8.96 -29.15
#